data_AF-A0A1Y2ICH7-F1
#
_entry.id   AF-A0A1Y2ICH7-F1
#
_cell.length_a   1.000
_cell.length_b   1.000
_cell.length_c   1.000
_cell.angle_alpha   90.00
_cell.angle_beta   90.00
_cell.angle_gamma   90.00
#
_symmetry.space_group_name_H-M   'P 1'
#
loop_
_entity.id
_entity.type
_entity.pdbx_description
1 polymer ?
#
loop_
_entity_poly.entity_id
_entity_poly.type
_entity_poly.pdbx_seq_one_letter_code
_entity_poly.pdbx_strand_id
1 'polypeptide(L)'
;MSASAEEPAHIAITDFPAPNGVVQQFTAYPFATDEEYQEGLAGILASCALEGRSEEERADILLRSQVFYFNRRTGSSLTMEDARRARQLGDHESTQPHGQVATASTAHAPSDTREEEPQMLSFAQLKALIEQGRTDEIPNNKVIPNVLSPEAPSESKAPPRKKPWETNATA
;
A
#
# COMPACT_ATOMS: atom_id res chain seq x y z
N MET A 1 -34.85 -24.89 -47.42
CA MET A 1 -34.70 -25.10 -45.97
C MET A 1 -33.22 -25.04 -45.65
N SER A 2 -32.72 -23.88 -45.20
CA SER A 2 -31.44 -23.76 -44.50
C SER A 2 -31.25 -22.34 -43.98
N ALA A 3 -30.73 -22.26 -42.76
CA ALA A 3 -30.07 -21.14 -42.08
C ALA A 3 -30.93 -19.97 -41.57
N SER A 4 -31.26 -20.04 -40.27
CA SER A 4 -31.01 -18.93 -39.34
C SER A 4 -30.89 -19.52 -37.94
N ALA A 5 -29.64 -19.72 -37.52
CA ALA A 5 -29.32 -19.93 -36.13
C ALA A 5 -29.42 -18.57 -35.44
N GLU A 6 -30.33 -18.49 -34.49
CA GLU A 6 -30.56 -17.34 -33.62
C GLU A 6 -29.33 -17.12 -32.74
N GLU A 7 -28.76 -15.93 -32.85
CA GLU A 7 -27.63 -15.41 -32.08
C GLU A 7 -28.10 -15.06 -30.66
N PRO A 8 -27.55 -15.63 -29.58
CA PRO A 8 -27.86 -15.18 -28.23
C PRO A 8 -26.96 -14.02 -27.81
N ALA A 9 -27.60 -12.84 -27.73
CA ALA A 9 -27.39 -11.76 -26.77
C ALA A 9 -25.96 -11.53 -26.23
N HIS A 10 -25.31 -10.54 -26.83
CA HIS A 10 -24.16 -9.83 -26.29
C HIS A 10 -24.53 -9.18 -24.94
N ILE A 11 -24.08 -9.79 -23.85
CA ILE A 11 -24.13 -9.19 -22.52
C ILE A 11 -23.08 -8.08 -22.53
N ALA A 12 -23.53 -6.82 -22.56
CA ALA A 12 -22.68 -5.64 -22.39
C ALA A 12 -22.07 -5.67 -20.98
N ILE A 13 -20.88 -6.26 -20.87
CA ILE A 13 -20.01 -6.09 -19.71
C ILE A 13 -19.45 -4.68 -19.81
N THR A 14 -20.09 -3.80 -19.04
CA THR A 14 -19.61 -2.56 -18.44
C THR A 14 -18.28 -2.02 -18.96
N ASP A 15 -18.39 -0.89 -19.66
CA ASP A 15 -17.44 0.21 -19.76
C ASP A 15 -16.40 0.20 -18.63
N PHE A 16 -15.21 -0.31 -18.94
CA PHE A 16 -14.02 -0.12 -18.13
C PHE A 16 -13.51 1.28 -18.48
N PRO A 17 -13.65 2.30 -17.62
CA PRO A 17 -13.04 3.59 -17.91
C PRO A 17 -11.54 3.35 -18.05
N ALA A 18 -10.98 3.74 -19.20
CA ALA A 18 -9.56 3.62 -19.45
C ALA A 18 -8.79 4.21 -18.24
N PRO A 19 -7.77 3.50 -17.71
CA PRO A 19 -7.15 3.84 -16.43
C PRO A 19 -6.66 5.29 -16.40
N ASN A 20 -6.17 5.80 -17.53
CA ASN A 20 -5.69 7.17 -17.70
C ASN A 20 -6.72 8.26 -17.35
N GLY A 21 -8.01 8.05 -17.64
CA GLY A 21 -9.04 9.05 -17.38
C GLY A 21 -9.34 9.22 -15.89
N VAL A 22 -9.22 8.14 -15.13
CA VAL A 22 -9.42 8.13 -13.67
C VAL A 22 -8.22 8.77 -12.98
N VAL A 23 -6.99 8.49 -13.45
CA VAL A 23 -5.77 9.12 -12.92
C VAL A 23 -5.81 10.63 -13.08
N GLN A 24 -6.21 11.11 -14.25
CA GLN A 24 -6.33 12.56 -14.52
C GLN A 24 -7.36 13.23 -13.61
N GLN A 25 -8.50 12.58 -13.38
CA GLN A 25 -9.51 13.08 -12.45
C GLN A 25 -8.99 13.11 -11.02
N PHE A 26 -8.23 12.09 -10.61
CA PHE A 26 -7.59 12.05 -9.30
C PHE A 26 -6.59 13.19 -9.13
N THR A 27 -5.73 13.46 -10.12
CA THR A 27 -4.74 14.56 -10.04
C THR A 27 -5.36 15.94 -10.11
N ALA A 28 -6.47 16.09 -10.84
CA ALA A 28 -7.22 17.35 -10.93
C ALA A 28 -8.11 17.61 -9.71
N TYR A 29 -8.26 16.63 -8.81
CA TYR A 29 -9.15 16.72 -7.68
C TYR A 29 -8.61 17.65 -6.58
N PRO A 30 -9.39 18.65 -6.10
CA PRO A 30 -8.93 19.62 -5.11
C PRO A 30 -9.04 19.07 -3.66
N PHE A 31 -8.22 18.09 -3.30
CA PHE A 31 -8.19 17.52 -1.94
C PHE A 31 -7.94 18.57 -0.84
N ALA A 32 -7.26 19.68 -1.16
CA ALA A 32 -6.97 20.75 -0.21
C ALA A 32 -8.16 21.68 0.10
N THR A 33 -9.25 21.62 -0.68
CA THR A 33 -10.43 22.49 -0.49
C THR A 33 -11.67 21.68 -0.09
N ASP A 34 -11.60 20.36 -0.14
CA ASP A 34 -12.72 19.49 0.21
C ASP A 34 -12.83 19.32 1.73
N GLU A 35 -13.86 19.91 2.32
CA GLU A 35 -14.10 19.90 3.78
C GLU A 35 -14.28 18.47 4.31
N GLU A 36 -15.03 17.62 3.61
CA GLU A 36 -15.34 16.26 4.04
C GLU A 36 -14.07 15.39 4.10
N TYR A 37 -13.19 15.56 3.12
CA TYR A 37 -11.86 14.94 3.12
C TYR A 37 -10.98 15.50 4.24
N GLN A 38 -10.96 16.81 4.45
CA GLN A 38 -10.13 17.43 5.50
C GLN A 38 -10.55 17.04 6.91
N GLU A 39 -11.85 16.96 7.19
CA GLU A 39 -12.37 16.46 8.47
C GLU A 39 -11.96 14.99 8.69
N GLY A 40 -12.10 14.16 7.65
CA GLY A 40 -11.64 12.77 7.68
C GLY A 40 -10.14 12.65 7.89
N LEU A 41 -9.35 13.51 7.23
CA LEU A 41 -7.91 13.58 7.40
C LEU A 41 -7.54 13.95 8.83
N ALA A 42 -8.18 14.98 9.40
CA ALA A 42 -7.94 15.41 10.77
C ALA A 42 -8.14 14.28 11.78
N GLY A 43 -9.12 13.40 11.57
CA GLY A 43 -9.30 12.20 12.38
C GLY A 43 -8.13 11.20 12.28
N ILE A 44 -7.56 11.02 11.09
CA ILE A 44 -6.38 10.16 10.85
C ILE A 44 -5.12 10.79 11.45
N LEU A 45 -4.99 12.12 11.38
CA LEU A 45 -3.89 12.87 11.99
C LEU A 45 -3.97 12.89 13.52
N ALA A 46 -5.20 12.94 14.07
CA ALA A 46 -5.46 13.00 15.51
C ALA A 46 -5.38 11.64 16.20
N SER A 47 -5.68 10.54 15.50
CA SER A 47 -5.13 9.25 15.90
C SER A 47 -3.62 9.36 15.78
N CYS A 48 -2.85 9.01 16.82
CA CYS A 48 -1.37 8.99 16.83
C CYS A 48 -0.71 8.13 15.73
N ALA A 49 -1.41 7.77 14.64
CA ALA A 49 -0.92 7.06 13.47
C ALA A 49 0.32 7.70 12.83
N LEU A 50 0.57 8.99 13.06
CA LEU A 50 1.74 9.72 12.56
C LEU A 50 2.79 10.06 13.63
N GLU A 51 2.55 9.69 14.89
CA GLU A 51 3.46 10.00 15.99
C GLU A 51 4.65 9.02 15.94
N GLY A 52 5.85 9.54 15.68
CA GLY A 52 7.07 8.75 15.52
C GLY A 52 7.34 8.19 14.12
N ARG A 53 6.56 8.56 13.10
CA ARG A 53 6.78 8.14 11.71
C ARG A 53 7.64 9.12 10.90
N SER A 54 8.43 8.58 9.98
CA SER A 54 9.26 9.35 9.05
C SER A 54 8.40 10.15 8.05
N GLU A 55 8.92 11.24 7.51
CA GLU A 55 8.20 12.11 6.55
C GLU A 55 7.65 11.35 5.34
N GLU A 56 8.40 10.37 4.83
CA GLU A 56 8.00 9.45 3.77
C GLU A 56 6.75 8.62 4.12
N GLU A 57 6.66 8.12 5.35
CA GLU A 57 5.53 7.30 5.80
C GLU A 57 4.30 8.16 5.97
N ARG A 58 4.48 9.39 6.45
CA ARG A 58 3.41 10.39 6.50
C ARG A 58 2.88 10.66 5.10
N ALA A 59 3.76 10.80 4.11
CA ALA A 59 3.37 10.98 2.71
C ALA A 59 2.63 9.77 2.13
N ASP A 60 3.05 8.54 2.44
CA ASP A 60 2.35 7.31 2.00
C ASP A 60 0.96 7.20 2.64
N ILE A 61 0.83 7.49 3.93
CA ILE A 61 -0.46 7.51 4.63
C ILE A 61 -1.40 8.56 4.01
N LEU A 62 -0.89 9.75 3.71
CA LEU A 62 -1.66 10.79 3.02
C LEU A 62 -2.11 10.31 1.65
N LEU A 63 -1.20 9.78 0.83
CA LEU A 63 -1.53 9.27 -0.50
C LEU A 63 -2.59 8.17 -0.44
N ARG A 64 -2.43 7.21 0.47
CA ARG A 64 -3.39 6.13 0.68
C ARG A 64 -4.76 6.67 1.07
N SER A 65 -4.82 7.69 1.92
CA SER A 65 -6.09 8.33 2.30
C SER A 65 -6.78 9.00 1.12
N GLN A 66 -6.01 9.68 0.24
CA GLN A 66 -6.54 10.34 -0.97
C GLN A 66 -7.14 9.32 -1.93
N VAL A 67 -6.39 8.25 -2.22
CA VAL A 67 -6.84 7.16 -3.11
C VAL A 67 -8.11 6.51 -2.56
N PHE A 68 -8.13 6.22 -1.27
CA PHE A 68 -9.29 5.62 -0.62
C PHE A 68 -10.53 6.51 -0.72
N TYR A 69 -10.39 7.79 -0.37
CA TYR A 69 -11.49 8.76 -0.43
C TYR A 69 -12.01 8.93 -1.87
N PHE A 70 -11.10 9.08 -2.83
CA PHE A 70 -11.45 9.25 -4.23
C PHE A 70 -12.19 8.03 -4.80
N ASN A 71 -11.71 6.82 -4.52
CA ASN A 71 -12.37 5.58 -4.93
C ASN A 71 -13.75 5.43 -4.30
N ARG A 72 -13.86 5.74 -3.00
CA ARG A 72 -15.14 5.69 -2.28
C ARG A 72 -16.15 6.67 -2.87
N ARG A 73 -15.72 7.86 -3.28
CA ARG A 73 -16.59 8.93 -3.78
C ARG A 73 -16.99 8.76 -5.24
N THR A 74 -16.06 8.34 -6.09
CA THR A 74 -16.29 8.21 -7.54
C THR A 74 -16.73 6.80 -7.95
N GLY A 75 -16.62 5.80 -7.07
CA GLY A 75 -16.80 4.40 -7.42
C GLY A 75 -15.67 3.84 -8.29
N SER A 76 -14.57 4.58 -8.42
CA SER A 76 -13.40 4.18 -9.22
C SER A 76 -12.56 3.14 -8.49
N SER A 77 -11.80 2.35 -9.27
CA SER A 77 -10.80 1.41 -8.76
C SER A 77 -9.38 1.91 -9.02
N LEU A 78 -9.03 3.10 -8.52
CA LEU A 78 -7.66 3.62 -8.60
C LEU A 78 -6.75 2.84 -7.64
N THR A 79 -5.61 2.34 -8.12
CA THR A 79 -4.65 1.62 -7.28
C THR A 79 -3.62 2.57 -6.67
N MET A 80 -3.00 2.17 -5.55
CA MET A 80 -1.90 2.94 -4.94
C MET A 80 -0.72 3.13 -5.88
N GLU A 81 -0.41 2.13 -6.71
CA GLU A 81 0.68 2.21 -7.70
C GLU A 81 0.40 3.27 -8.77
N ASP A 82 -0.86 3.36 -9.21
CA ASP A 82 -1.29 4.31 -10.22
C ASP A 82 -1.26 5.75 -9.67
N ALA A 83 -1.75 5.96 -8.45
CA ALA A 83 -1.65 7.26 -7.76
C ALA A 83 -0.20 7.69 -7.48
N ARG A 84 0.70 6.76 -7.10
CA ARG A 84 2.14 7.05 -6.96
C ARG A 84 2.76 7.49 -8.28
N ARG A 85 2.43 6.79 -9.37
CA ARG A 85 2.90 7.15 -10.71
C ARG A 85 2.41 8.53 -11.12
N ALA A 86 1.15 8.87 -10.81
CA ALA A 86 0.58 10.18 -11.07
C ALA A 86 1.32 11.31 -10.31
N ARG A 87 1.66 11.06 -9.04
CA ARG A 87 2.47 11.96 -8.20
C ARG A 87 3.87 12.19 -8.76
N GLN A 88 4.52 11.12 -9.22
CA GLN A 88 5.85 11.21 -9.85
C GLN A 88 5.79 11.96 -11.19
N LEU A 89 4.73 11.76 -11.98
CA LEU A 89 4.54 12.50 -13.23
C LEU A 89 4.29 14.00 -13.00
N GLY A 90 3.50 14.37 -11.99
CA GLY A 90 3.23 15.77 -11.64
C GLY A 90 4.43 16.53 -11.10
N ASP A 91 5.35 15.84 -10.41
CA ASP A 91 6.61 16.44 -9.92
C ASP A 91 7.64 16.62 -11.05
N HIS A 92 7.57 15.78 -12.10
CA HIS A 92 8.47 15.80 -13.25
C HIS A 92 8.03 16.74 -14.40
N GLU A 93 6.87 17.41 -14.32
CA GLU A 93 6.43 18.42 -15.30
C GLU A 93 7.10 19.80 -15.06
N SER A 94 8.41 19.78 -14.77
CA SER A 94 9.29 20.94 -14.91
C SER A 94 10.69 20.59 -15.44
N THR A 95 10.90 19.38 -15.98
CA THR A 95 12.09 19.10 -16.79
C THR A 95 11.76 18.10 -17.90
N GLN A 96 11.66 18.64 -19.12
CA GLN A 96 11.41 17.90 -20.36
C GLN A 96 12.52 16.85 -20.64
N PRO A 97 12.21 15.73 -21.33
CA PRO A 97 13.02 14.51 -21.31
C PRO A 97 13.98 14.39 -22.51
N HIS A 98 15.11 13.72 -22.31
CA HIS A 98 15.87 13.12 -23.41
C HIS A 98 16.56 11.82 -22.98
N GLY A 99 16.34 10.77 -23.76
CA GLY A 99 17.28 9.65 -23.87
C GLY A 99 16.82 8.33 -23.27
N GLN A 100 15.96 7.60 -23.99
CA GLN A 100 16.11 6.15 -24.06
C GLN A 100 17.44 5.84 -24.76
N VAL A 101 18.30 5.01 -24.17
CA VAL A 101 19.00 3.93 -24.88
C VAL A 101 19.57 2.94 -23.88
N ALA A 102 19.22 1.67 -24.08
CA ALA A 102 19.85 0.52 -23.46
C ALA A 102 21.32 0.40 -23.92
N THR A 103 22.24 0.06 -23.01
CA THR A 103 23.35 -0.87 -23.32
C THR A 103 23.81 -1.56 -22.04
N ALA A 104 23.91 -2.88 -22.11
CA ALA A 104 24.54 -3.73 -21.12
C ALA A 104 26.06 -3.52 -21.10
N SER A 105 26.70 -3.62 -19.94
CA SER A 105 27.91 -4.44 -19.68
C SER A 105 28.56 -4.13 -18.32
N THR A 106 28.61 -5.18 -17.48
CA THR A 106 29.82 -5.73 -16.83
C THR A 106 30.60 -4.90 -15.77
N ALA A 107 30.40 -5.35 -14.52
CA ALA A 107 31.37 -5.77 -13.50
C ALA A 107 32.10 -4.77 -12.56
N HIS A 108 31.95 -5.11 -11.26
CA HIS A 108 32.92 -5.13 -10.13
C HIS A 108 33.68 -3.82 -9.80
N ALA A 109 33.85 -3.34 -8.56
CA ALA A 109 33.44 -3.64 -7.18
C ALA A 109 34.03 -2.47 -6.32
N PRO A 110 34.36 -2.63 -5.03
CA PRO A 110 33.55 -2.30 -3.87
C PRO A 110 34.10 -1.11 -3.04
N SER A 111 33.21 -0.35 -2.42
CA SER A 111 33.42 0.54 -1.25
C SER A 111 32.09 1.28 -1.05
N ASP A 112 31.62 1.68 0.11
CA ASP A 112 31.93 1.50 1.52
C ASP A 112 30.82 2.35 2.17
N THR A 113 30.20 1.85 3.25
CA THR A 113 29.40 2.63 4.21
C THR A 113 28.36 3.61 3.65
N ARG A 114 27.11 3.16 3.53
CA ARG A 114 25.97 4.06 3.72
C ARG A 114 24.90 3.37 4.55
N GLU A 115 24.69 3.95 5.72
CA GLU A 115 23.53 3.77 6.57
C GLU A 115 22.32 4.22 5.74
N GLU A 116 21.78 3.30 4.95
CA GLU A 116 20.70 3.55 4.01
C GLU A 116 19.56 2.61 4.38
N GLU A 117 18.36 3.17 4.49
CA GLU A 117 17.10 2.50 4.77
C GLU A 117 17.05 1.12 4.08
N PRO A 118 16.53 0.07 4.75
CA PRO A 118 16.73 -1.30 4.31
C PRO A 118 16.16 -1.49 2.90
N GLN A 119 17.06 -1.50 1.90
CA GLN A 119 16.69 -1.66 0.51
C GLN A 119 15.94 -2.98 0.35
N MET A 120 14.64 -2.88 0.02
CA MET A 120 13.82 -4.04 -0.24
C MET A 120 14.38 -4.76 -1.47
N LEU A 121 14.91 -5.96 -1.27
CA LEU A 121 15.35 -6.82 -2.37
C LEU A 121 14.15 -7.10 -3.29
N SER A 122 14.40 -7.07 -4.61
CA SER A 122 13.40 -7.47 -5.61
C SER A 122 12.91 -8.90 -5.33
N PHE A 123 11.64 -9.18 -5.63
CA PHE A 123 11.03 -10.50 -5.42
C PHE A 123 11.84 -11.65 -6.06
N ALA A 124 12.41 -11.42 -7.25
CA ALA A 124 13.24 -12.41 -7.91
C ALA A 124 14.54 -12.71 -7.13
N GLN A 125 15.14 -11.68 -6.55
CA GLN A 125 16.34 -11.79 -5.71
C GLN A 125 16.01 -12.52 -4.40
N LEU A 126 14.91 -12.14 -3.75
CA LEU A 126 14.45 -12.76 -2.52
C LEU A 126 14.18 -14.26 -2.71
N LYS A 127 13.51 -14.62 -3.82
CA LYS A 127 13.23 -16.01 -4.19
C LYS A 127 14.52 -16.79 -4.39
N ALA A 128 15.50 -16.22 -5.10
CA ALA A 128 16.80 -16.84 -5.30
C ALA A 128 17.55 -17.09 -3.97
N LEU A 129 17.50 -16.15 -3.02
CA LEU A 129 18.12 -16.31 -1.70
C LEU A 129 17.47 -17.45 -0.90
N ILE A 130 16.13 -17.57 -0.96
CA ILE A 130 15.39 -18.67 -0.32
C ILE A 130 15.74 -20.01 -0.96
N GLU A 131 15.75 -20.09 -2.30
CA GLU A 131 16.08 -21.31 -3.05
C GLU A 131 17.53 -21.77 -2.81
N GLN A 132 18.45 -20.82 -2.61
CA GLN A 132 19.86 -21.09 -2.32
C GLN A 132 20.14 -21.35 -0.83
N GLY A 133 19.12 -21.28 0.03
CA GLY A 133 19.25 -21.46 1.48
C GLY A 133 19.99 -20.32 2.20
N ARG A 134 20.19 -19.18 1.53
CA ARG A 134 20.86 -17.99 2.08
C ARG A 134 19.83 -17.04 2.71
N THR A 135 19.06 -17.58 3.63
CA THR A 135 17.97 -16.89 4.32
C THR A 135 18.47 -15.82 5.30
N ASP A 136 19.73 -15.88 5.70
CA ASP A 136 20.37 -14.88 6.59
C ASP A 136 20.57 -13.52 5.88
N GLU A 137 20.72 -13.52 4.56
CA GLU A 137 20.89 -12.30 3.73
C GLU A 137 19.55 -11.60 3.43
N ILE A 138 18.42 -12.15 3.91
CA ILE A 138 17.10 -11.58 3.69
C ILE A 138 16.87 -10.42 4.66
N PRO A 139 16.55 -9.20 4.15
CA PRO A 139 16.30 -8.06 5.01
C PRO A 139 15.12 -8.32 5.96
N ASN A 140 15.26 -7.89 7.21
CA ASN A 140 14.31 -8.09 8.31
C ASN A 140 14.05 -9.56 8.72
N ASN A 141 14.92 -10.50 8.34
CA ASN A 141 14.82 -11.86 8.84
C ASN A 141 15.29 -11.94 10.30
N LYS A 142 14.37 -12.21 11.23
CA LYS A 142 14.69 -12.31 12.67
C LYS A 142 15.02 -13.77 13.00
N VAL A 143 16.22 -14.01 13.54
CA VAL A 143 16.61 -15.32 14.06
C VAL A 143 15.76 -15.62 15.30
N ILE A 144 14.89 -16.62 15.20
CA ILE A 144 14.14 -17.13 16.35
C ILE A 144 15.03 -18.18 17.04
N PRO A 145 15.55 -17.92 18.24
CA PRO A 145 16.33 -18.92 18.96
C PRO A 145 15.45 -20.13 19.28
N ASN A 146 16.02 -21.35 19.16
CA ASN A 146 15.38 -22.59 19.59
C ASN A 146 15.44 -22.75 21.13
N VAL A 147 15.09 -21.68 21.84
CA VAL A 147 15.10 -21.60 23.30
C VAL A 147 13.77 -20.96 23.69
N LEU A 148 13.03 -21.66 24.55
CA LEU A 148 11.82 -21.10 25.15
C LEU A 148 12.22 -19.98 26.10
N SER A 149 11.55 -18.82 26.02
CA SER A 149 11.83 -17.70 26.92
C SER A 149 11.81 -18.16 28.39
N PRO A 150 12.83 -17.80 29.20
CA PRO A 150 12.91 -18.21 30.61
C PRO A 150 11.97 -17.40 31.52
N GLU A 151 11.33 -16.37 30.99
CA GLU A 151 10.40 -15.51 31.71
C GLU A 151 9.08 -16.25 32.00
N ALA A 152 8.52 -15.99 33.18
CA ALA A 152 7.19 -16.50 33.51
C ALA A 152 6.16 -15.98 32.49
N PRO A 153 5.20 -16.81 32.06
CA PRO A 153 4.15 -16.36 31.14
C PRO A 153 3.38 -15.18 31.73
N SER A 154 3.02 -14.21 30.89
CA SER A 154 2.21 -13.07 31.34
C SER A 154 0.86 -13.52 31.89
N GLU A 155 0.54 -13.07 33.10
CA GLU A 155 -0.77 -13.30 33.72
C GLU A 155 -1.85 -12.42 33.07
N SER A 156 -3.02 -13.00 32.84
CA SER A 156 -4.17 -12.27 32.28
C SER A 156 -4.66 -11.21 33.27
N LYS A 157 -4.54 -9.93 32.90
CA LYS A 157 -5.11 -8.79 33.64
C LYS A 157 -6.56 -8.48 33.27
N ALA A 158 -7.17 -9.26 32.37
CA ALA A 158 -8.52 -8.98 31.91
C ALA A 158 -9.55 -9.35 33.00
N PRO A 159 -10.42 -8.41 33.44
CA PRO A 159 -11.49 -8.74 34.35
C PRO A 159 -12.47 -9.72 33.68
N PRO A 160 -13.01 -10.72 34.41
CA PRO A 160 -13.99 -11.63 33.84
C PRO A 160 -15.22 -10.83 33.40
N ARG A 161 -15.60 -10.98 32.13
CA ARG A 161 -16.83 -10.35 31.62
C ARG A 161 -18.03 -10.95 32.33
N LYS A 162 -18.79 -10.09 33.01
CA LYS A 162 -20.09 -10.48 33.56
C LYS A 162 -21.04 -10.84 32.44
N LYS A 163 -21.79 -11.89 32.66
CA LYS A 163 -22.80 -12.38 31.73
C LYS A 163 -24.05 -11.51 31.88
N PRO A 164 -24.80 -11.24 30.79
CA PRO A 164 -25.88 -10.26 30.80
C PRO A 164 -27.03 -10.58 31.76
N TRP A 165 -27.15 -11.84 32.21
CA TRP A 165 -28.12 -12.23 33.24
C TRP A 165 -27.71 -11.87 34.66
N GLU A 166 -26.43 -11.55 34.91
CA GLU A 166 -25.94 -11.12 36.23
C GLU A 166 -26.28 -9.66 36.54
N THR A 167 -26.61 -8.85 35.51
CA THR A 167 -26.92 -7.41 35.65
C THR A 167 -28.40 -7.11 35.90
N ASN A 168 -29.32 -8.05 35.66
CA ASN A 168 -30.76 -7.80 35.79
C ASN A 168 -31.39 -8.38 37.07
N ALA A 169 -30.56 -8.89 37.99
CA ALA A 169 -31.00 -9.60 39.20
C ALA A 169 -30.83 -8.82 40.51
N THR A 170 -30.39 -7.56 40.46
CA THR A 170 -30.39 -6.67 41.63
C THR A 170 -31.49 -5.62 41.44
N ALA A 171 -32.68 -5.99 41.93
CA ALA A 171 -33.79 -5.07 42.23
C ALA A 171 -33.69 -4.64 43.70
#